data_AF-H0X6D8-F1
#
_entry.id   AF-H0X6D8-F1
#
_cell.length_a   1.000
_cell.length_b   1.000
_cell.length_c   1.000
_cell.angle_alpha   90.00
_cell.angle_beta   90.00
_cell.angle_gamma   90.00
#
_symmetry.space_group_name_H-M   'P 1'
#
loop_
_entity.id
_entity.type
_entity.pdbx_description
1 polymer ?
#
loop_
_entity_poly.entity_id
_entity_poly.type
_entity_poly.pdbx_seq_one_letter_code
_entity_poly.pdbx_strand_id
1 'polypeptide(L)'
;QELSKLGLGSDVELELQTLQLHVDYRAAGQRVARIWEDLQPQLTVHVGMDTSGKAIVLEQCGKNRGYRDADVRGFRPEDGVCLPGGPEVITSVVSMKTVCRCIVIEDIEVAFSRDAGRYVCDYTYYLSLHHGCGSAALIHVPPLSLRVSASLLGRALQIIIRKMLEECEKAQEQSLTHGKL
;
A
#
# COMPACT_ATOMS: atom_id res chain seq x y z
N GLN A 1 3.19 -14.09 3.97
CA GLN A 1 3.96 -15.13 4.69
C GLN A 1 5.44 -15.08 4.34
N GLU A 2 5.83 -15.04 3.06
CA GLU A 2 7.26 -14.97 2.68
C GLU A 2 7.98 -13.71 3.17
N LEU A 3 7.40 -12.51 2.99
CA LEU A 3 8.01 -11.27 3.47
C LEU A 3 8.26 -11.26 4.99
N SER A 4 7.34 -11.83 5.78
CA SER A 4 7.51 -11.94 7.25
C SER A 4 8.70 -12.82 7.63
N LYS A 5 9.00 -13.86 6.84
CA LYS A 5 10.18 -14.72 7.05
C LYS A 5 11.47 -14.03 6.60
N LEU A 6 11.41 -13.32 5.48
CA LEU A 6 12.56 -12.62 4.90
C LEU A 6 12.95 -11.37 5.71
N GLY A 7 11.99 -10.72 6.36
CA GLY A 7 12.18 -9.43 7.01
C GLY A 7 12.47 -8.31 6.00
N LEU A 8 12.98 -7.17 6.47
CA LEU A 8 13.44 -6.07 5.62
C LEU A 8 14.97 -5.93 5.59
N GLY A 9 15.72 -6.91 6.11
CA GLY A 9 17.18 -6.84 6.29
C GLY A 9 17.58 -6.45 7.71
N SER A 10 18.82 -6.76 8.10
CA SER A 10 19.37 -6.45 9.42
C SER A 10 20.10 -5.10 9.48
N ASP A 11 20.27 -4.45 8.33
CA ASP A 11 20.93 -3.16 8.15
C ASP A 11 20.00 -1.97 8.41
N VAL A 12 18.73 -2.23 8.72
CA VAL A 12 17.72 -1.21 8.98
C VAL A 12 17.12 -1.43 10.36
N GLU A 13 17.15 -0.42 11.22
CA GLU A 13 16.50 -0.45 12.55
C GLU A 13 14.98 -0.24 12.40
N LEU A 14 14.27 -1.23 11.84
CA LEU A 14 12.82 -1.20 11.67
C LEU A 14 12.17 -2.47 12.22
N GLU A 15 11.02 -2.28 12.86
CA GLU A 15 10.12 -3.38 13.23
C GLU A 15 9.11 -3.63 12.10
N LEU A 16 9.16 -4.81 11.49
CA LEU A 16 8.16 -5.24 10.50
C LEU A 16 7.03 -6.02 11.19
N GLN A 17 5.83 -5.45 11.20
CA GLN A 17 4.61 -6.18 11.59
C GLN A 17 3.78 -6.52 10.35
N THR A 18 3.51 -7.82 10.15
CA THR A 18 2.64 -8.28 9.05
C THR A 18 1.27 -8.70 9.56
N LEU A 19 0.22 -8.09 9.02
CA LEU A 19 -1.16 -8.35 9.39
C LEU A 19 -1.98 -8.77 8.15
N GLN A 20 -2.96 -9.64 8.34
CA GLN A 20 -3.95 -9.94 7.31
C GLN A 20 -5.25 -9.19 7.59
N LEU A 21 -5.76 -8.53 6.56
CA LEU A 21 -7.08 -7.90 6.58
C LEU A 21 -8.07 -8.81 5.86
N HIS A 22 -9.28 -8.92 6.42
CA HIS A 22 -10.38 -9.58 5.73
C HIS A 22 -10.85 -8.71 4.56
N VAL A 23 -11.31 -9.33 3.48
CA VAL A 23 -11.90 -8.64 2.33
C VAL A 23 -13.34 -8.24 2.64
N ASP A 24 -13.49 -7.42 3.68
CA ASP A 24 -14.74 -6.98 4.31
C ASP A 24 -14.55 -5.50 4.68
N TYR A 25 -15.35 -4.60 4.11
CA TYR A 25 -15.11 -3.17 4.27
C TYR A 25 -15.18 -2.72 5.72
N ARG A 26 -16.13 -3.25 6.49
CA ARG A 26 -16.38 -2.82 7.88
C ARG A 26 -15.28 -3.32 8.80
N ALA A 27 -14.98 -4.61 8.72
CA ALA A 27 -13.95 -5.23 9.55
C ALA A 27 -12.55 -4.69 9.20
N ALA A 28 -12.26 -4.53 7.91
CA ALA A 28 -10.98 -3.98 7.46
C ALA A 28 -10.82 -2.51 7.85
N GLY A 29 -11.87 -1.69 7.69
CA GLY A 29 -11.85 -0.29 8.11
C GLY A 29 -11.58 -0.13 9.61
N GLN A 30 -12.29 -0.89 10.45
CA GLN A 30 -12.05 -0.89 11.90
C GLN A 30 -10.64 -1.35 12.25
N ARG A 31 -10.11 -2.35 11.54
CA ARG A 31 -8.76 -2.85 11.78
C ARG A 31 -7.69 -1.83 11.38
N VAL A 32 -7.87 -1.12 10.26
CA VAL A 32 -6.97 -0.05 9.82
C VAL A 32 -6.92 1.09 10.83
N ALA A 33 -8.07 1.54 11.33
CA ALA A 33 -8.12 2.58 12.35
C ALA A 33 -7.30 2.18 13.59
N ARG A 34 -7.53 0.97 14.13
CA ARG A 34 -6.77 0.45 15.28
C ARG A 34 -5.27 0.31 15.03
N ILE A 35 -4.86 -0.09 13.82
CA ILE A 35 -3.44 -0.17 13.47
C ILE A 35 -2.78 1.20 13.62
N TRP A 36 -3.42 2.27 13.13
CA TRP A 36 -2.88 3.61 13.24
C TRP A 36 -2.96 4.19 14.66
N GLU A 37 -4.01 3.86 15.41
CA GLU A 37 -4.18 4.27 16.81
C GLU A 37 -3.18 3.58 17.75
N ASP A 38 -3.06 2.25 17.65
CA ASP A 38 -2.31 1.43 18.62
C ASP A 38 -0.82 1.35 18.28
N LEU A 39 -0.47 1.25 16.99
CA LEU A 39 0.91 0.97 16.56
C LEU A 39 1.64 2.20 16.04
N GLN A 40 0.91 3.25 15.65
CA GLN A 40 1.45 4.49 15.08
C GLN A 40 2.60 4.26 14.07
N PRO A 41 2.39 3.43 13.03
CA PRO A 41 3.47 3.03 12.14
C PRO A 41 4.04 4.20 11.35
N GLN A 42 5.33 4.15 11.02
CA GLN A 42 5.96 5.15 10.15
C GLN A 42 5.44 5.07 8.71
N LEU A 43 5.08 3.87 8.24
CA LEU A 43 4.54 3.60 6.92
C LEU A 43 3.69 2.32 6.96
N THR A 44 2.47 2.37 6.45
CA THR A 44 1.71 1.14 6.16
C THR A 44 1.80 0.78 4.69
N VAL A 45 2.18 -0.46 4.36
CA VAL A 45 2.17 -0.97 2.98
C VAL A 45 1.07 -2.01 2.84
N HIS A 46 0.00 -1.64 2.14
CA HIS A 46 -1.06 -2.56 1.76
C HIS A 46 -0.59 -3.41 0.57
N VAL A 47 -0.92 -4.70 0.60
CA VAL A 47 -0.66 -5.62 -0.52
C VAL A 47 -1.97 -6.27 -0.92
N GLY A 48 -2.45 -5.96 -2.12
CA GLY A 48 -3.65 -6.52 -2.72
C GLY A 48 -3.30 -7.42 -3.91
N MET A 49 -4.16 -8.38 -4.24
CA MET A 49 -4.00 -9.17 -5.46
C MET A 49 -4.86 -8.59 -6.58
N ASP A 50 -4.25 -8.32 -7.73
CA ASP A 50 -4.97 -8.11 -8.99
C ASP A 50 -5.08 -9.45 -9.72
N THR A 51 -6.28 -10.01 -9.77
CA THR A 51 -6.55 -11.33 -10.37
C THR A 51 -6.29 -11.38 -11.87
N SER A 52 -6.31 -10.24 -12.55
CA SER A 52 -6.06 -10.10 -13.99
C SER A 52 -4.64 -9.62 -14.29
N GLY A 53 -3.92 -9.18 -13.26
CA GLY A 53 -2.61 -8.57 -13.35
C GLY A 53 -1.53 -9.55 -13.78
N LYS A 54 -0.54 -9.02 -14.49
CA LYS A 54 0.70 -9.75 -14.87
C LYS A 54 1.97 -9.08 -14.34
N ALA A 55 1.81 -7.90 -13.73
CA ALA A 55 2.87 -7.06 -13.20
C ALA A 55 2.55 -6.72 -11.75
N ILE A 56 3.58 -6.33 -10.99
CA ILE A 56 3.38 -5.63 -9.73
C ILE A 56 3.02 -4.18 -10.05
N VAL A 57 1.99 -3.63 -9.43
CA VAL A 57 1.58 -2.24 -9.63
C VAL A 57 1.72 -1.46 -8.34
N LEU A 58 2.43 -0.34 -8.40
CA LEU A 58 2.63 0.59 -7.30
C LEU A 58 1.63 1.75 -7.41
N GLU A 59 0.72 1.86 -6.44
CA GLU A 59 -0.40 2.80 -6.49
C GLU A 59 -0.08 4.11 -5.79
N GLN A 60 -0.12 5.22 -6.52
CA GLN A 60 0.26 6.53 -6.02
C GLN A 60 -0.78 7.18 -5.08
N CYS A 61 -2.07 6.88 -5.26
CA CYS A 61 -3.13 7.55 -4.55
C CYS A 61 -4.37 6.68 -4.38
N GLY A 62 -5.08 6.87 -3.27
CA GLY A 62 -6.38 6.26 -3.01
C GLY A 62 -7.53 7.20 -3.37
N LYS A 63 -8.72 6.65 -3.62
CA LYS A 63 -9.94 7.41 -3.95
C LYS A 63 -10.95 7.34 -2.82
N ASN A 64 -11.75 8.39 -2.61
CA ASN A 64 -12.80 8.35 -1.58
C ASN A 64 -14.15 7.83 -2.09
N ARG A 65 -14.32 7.72 -3.42
CA ARG A 65 -15.61 7.45 -4.05
C ARG A 65 -15.53 6.41 -5.15
N GLY A 66 -16.68 5.82 -5.45
CA GLY A 66 -16.87 4.91 -6.57
C GLY A 66 -16.93 3.43 -6.19
N TYR A 67 -17.02 3.12 -4.89
CA TYR A 67 -17.16 1.74 -4.40
C TYR A 67 -18.55 1.19 -4.71
N ARG A 68 -18.66 0.36 -5.75
CA ARG A 68 -19.94 -0.20 -6.22
C ARG A 68 -20.08 -1.70 -5.96
N ASP A 69 -18.95 -2.38 -5.83
CA ASP A 69 -18.91 -3.83 -5.67
C ASP A 69 -19.12 -4.22 -4.21
N ALA A 70 -19.88 -5.29 -4.01
CA ALA A 70 -20.06 -5.86 -2.69
C ALA A 70 -18.80 -6.61 -2.25
N ASP A 71 -18.46 -6.52 -0.97
CA ASP A 71 -17.43 -7.35 -0.37
C ASP A 71 -17.86 -8.81 -0.21
N VAL A 72 -17.00 -9.64 0.38
CA VAL A 72 -17.27 -11.09 0.56
C VAL A 72 -18.45 -11.39 1.48
N ARG A 73 -18.99 -10.39 2.19
CA ARG A 73 -20.19 -10.50 3.02
C ARG A 73 -21.42 -9.86 2.38
N GLY A 74 -21.33 -9.40 1.13
CA GLY A 74 -22.41 -8.74 0.43
C GLY A 74 -22.60 -7.27 0.82
N PHE A 75 -21.70 -6.69 1.62
CA PHE A 75 -21.81 -5.30 2.05
C PHE A 75 -21.18 -4.34 1.03
N ARG A 76 -21.77 -3.14 0.90
CA ARG A 76 -21.28 -2.04 0.06
C ARG A 76 -21.25 -0.76 0.89
N PRO A 77 -20.22 0.09 0.75
CA PRO A 77 -20.22 1.41 1.37
C PRO A 77 -21.43 2.24 0.89
N GLU A 78 -22.06 2.96 1.83
CA GLU A 78 -23.17 3.85 1.53
C GLU A 78 -22.73 4.96 0.57
N ASP A 79 -23.56 5.26 -0.43
CA ASP A 79 -23.26 6.17 -1.55
C ASP A 79 -21.94 5.87 -2.30
N GLY A 80 -21.38 4.67 -2.11
CA GLY A 80 -20.07 4.29 -2.62
C GLY A 80 -18.95 5.20 -2.13
N VAL A 81 -19.03 5.70 -0.90
CA VAL A 81 -18.05 6.60 -0.24
C VAL A 81 -17.27 5.84 0.83
N CYS A 82 -15.94 6.04 0.89
CA CYS A 82 -15.09 5.45 1.92
C CYS A 82 -15.21 6.19 3.26
N LEU A 83 -14.96 7.50 3.24
CA LEU A 83 -15.01 8.38 4.40
C LEU A 83 -15.87 9.62 4.09
N PRO A 84 -17.08 9.72 4.66
CA PRO A 84 -17.92 10.91 4.51
C PRO A 84 -17.17 12.19 4.91
N GLY A 85 -17.18 13.19 4.03
CA GLY A 85 -16.46 14.45 4.23
C GLY A 85 -14.94 14.39 3.98
N GLY A 86 -14.39 13.21 3.69
CA GLY A 86 -12.97 13.04 3.36
C GLY A 86 -12.58 13.60 1.97
N PRO A 87 -11.29 13.92 1.73
CA PRO A 87 -10.82 14.39 0.43
C PRO A 87 -11.07 13.38 -0.69
N GLU A 88 -11.45 13.82 -1.88
CA GLU A 88 -11.76 12.91 -3.02
C GLU A 88 -10.58 11.99 -3.40
N VAL A 89 -9.34 12.48 -3.24
CA VAL A 89 -8.11 11.75 -3.53
C VAL A 89 -7.08 12.10 -2.46
N ILE A 90 -6.38 11.10 -1.93
CA ILE A 90 -5.20 11.31 -1.07
C ILE A 90 -4.01 10.65 -1.76
N THR A 91 -2.90 11.39 -1.86
CA THR A 91 -1.67 10.91 -2.51
C THR A 91 -0.68 10.46 -1.44
N SER A 92 -0.02 9.33 -1.66
CA SER A 92 1.06 8.87 -0.79
C SER A 92 2.21 9.87 -0.78
N VAL A 93 2.85 10.05 0.38
CA VAL A 93 4.11 10.80 0.49
C VAL A 93 5.26 10.11 -0.25
N VAL A 94 5.13 8.80 -0.50
CA VAL A 94 6.10 8.03 -1.29
C VAL A 94 5.83 8.27 -2.78
N SER A 95 6.87 8.69 -3.52
CA SER A 95 6.82 8.79 -4.98
C SER A 95 6.90 7.39 -5.60
N MET A 96 5.76 6.77 -5.85
CA MET A 96 5.69 5.45 -6.50
C MET A 96 6.29 5.49 -7.91
N LYS A 97 6.23 6.63 -8.59
CA LYS A 97 6.89 6.85 -9.87
C LYS A 97 8.41 6.77 -9.75
N THR A 98 8.99 7.35 -8.69
CA THR A 98 10.44 7.26 -8.44
C THR A 98 10.84 5.84 -8.06
N VAL A 99 10.11 5.23 -7.12
CA VAL A 99 10.34 3.84 -6.72
C VAL A 99 10.33 2.91 -7.94
N CYS A 100 9.28 2.98 -8.77
CA CYS A 100 9.12 2.18 -9.99
C CYS A 100 10.28 2.37 -10.98
N ARG A 101 10.81 3.59 -11.12
CA ARG A 101 11.95 3.88 -12.04
C ARG A 101 13.29 3.38 -11.53
N CYS A 102 13.45 3.25 -10.21
CA CYS A 102 14.72 2.93 -9.58
C CYS A 102 14.90 1.46 -9.24
N ILE A 103 13.85 0.64 -9.43
CA ILE A 103 13.91 -0.80 -9.18
C ILE A 103 13.86 -1.57 -10.49
N VAL A 104 14.62 -2.65 -10.52
CA VAL A 104 14.49 -3.71 -11.53
C VAL A 104 14.43 -5.00 -10.76
N ILE A 105 13.41 -5.80 -11.04
CA ILE A 105 13.20 -7.09 -10.40
C ILE A 105 13.21 -8.12 -11.54
N GLU A 106 14.10 -9.09 -11.43
CA GLU A 106 14.21 -10.15 -12.42
C GLU A 106 12.89 -10.91 -12.53
N ASP A 107 12.51 -11.25 -13.77
CA ASP A 107 11.31 -12.04 -14.11
C ASP A 107 9.93 -11.45 -13.76
N ILE A 108 9.86 -10.20 -13.26
CA ILE A 108 8.58 -9.55 -12.98
C ILE A 108 8.58 -8.06 -13.32
N GLU A 109 7.60 -7.64 -14.11
CA GLU A 109 7.38 -6.24 -14.42
C GLU A 109 6.85 -5.50 -13.20
N VAL A 110 7.34 -4.27 -12.99
CA VAL A 110 6.80 -3.34 -11.99
C VAL A 110 6.31 -2.08 -12.71
N ALA A 111 5.06 -1.73 -12.46
CA ALA A 111 4.38 -0.60 -13.08
C ALA A 111 3.92 0.42 -12.03
N PHE A 112 3.71 1.65 -12.48
CA PHE A 112 3.17 2.75 -11.69
C PHE A 112 1.71 3.01 -12.08
N SER A 113 0.85 3.27 -11.09
CA SER A 113 -0.54 3.64 -11.31
C SER A 113 -0.99 4.78 -10.38
N ARG A 114 -2.03 5.51 -10.80
CA ARG A 114 -2.75 6.52 -9.98
C ARG A 114 -4.21 6.13 -9.77
N ASP A 115 -4.53 4.87 -10.03
CA ASP A 115 -5.86 4.31 -9.94
C ASP A 115 -5.77 2.88 -9.41
N ALA A 116 -6.04 2.72 -8.12
CA ALA A 116 -6.04 1.45 -7.43
C ALA A 116 -7.35 0.66 -7.59
N GLY A 117 -8.27 1.12 -8.46
CA GLY A 117 -9.62 0.59 -8.53
C GLY A 117 -10.52 1.16 -7.43
N ARG A 118 -11.61 0.44 -7.11
CA ARG A 118 -12.63 0.84 -6.14
C ARG A 118 -13.20 -0.38 -5.41
N TYR A 119 -12.29 -1.17 -4.84
CA TYR A 119 -12.62 -2.32 -4.00
C TYR A 119 -11.97 -2.19 -2.62
N VAL A 120 -11.99 -3.26 -1.81
CA VAL A 120 -11.51 -3.25 -0.42
C VAL A 120 -10.04 -2.81 -0.31
N CYS A 121 -9.18 -3.14 -1.29
CA CYS A 121 -7.77 -2.72 -1.30
C CYS A 121 -7.58 -1.20 -1.35
N ASP A 122 -8.26 -0.51 -2.28
CA ASP A 122 -8.25 0.96 -2.38
C ASP A 122 -8.92 1.58 -1.15
N TYR A 123 -9.99 0.98 -0.63
CA TYR A 123 -10.68 1.46 0.56
C TYR A 123 -9.77 1.46 1.80
N THR A 124 -9.09 0.34 2.10
CA THR A 124 -8.17 0.26 3.24
C THR A 124 -6.93 1.12 3.05
N TYR A 125 -6.46 1.23 1.80
CA TYR A 125 -5.37 2.13 1.44
C TYR A 125 -5.74 3.60 1.67
N TYR A 126 -6.90 4.04 1.20
CA TYR A 126 -7.42 5.39 1.40
C TYR A 126 -7.55 5.73 2.89
N LEU A 127 -8.09 4.82 3.70
CA LEU A 127 -8.17 5.03 5.16
C LEU A 127 -6.79 5.17 5.78
N SER A 128 -5.83 4.30 5.41
CA SER A 128 -4.46 4.45 5.91
C SER A 128 -3.80 5.75 5.46
N LEU A 129 -4.03 6.19 4.22
CA LEU A 129 -3.55 7.48 3.75
C LEU A 129 -4.13 8.62 4.57
N HIS A 130 -5.41 8.54 4.94
CA HIS A 130 -6.05 9.57 5.75
C HIS A 130 -5.50 9.59 7.19
N HIS A 131 -5.50 8.44 7.88
CA HIS A 131 -5.01 8.34 9.26
C HIS A 131 -3.51 8.65 9.37
N GLY A 132 -2.72 8.21 8.39
CA GLY A 132 -1.28 8.37 8.35
C GLY A 132 -0.78 9.66 7.70
N CYS A 133 -1.65 10.63 7.42
CA CYS A 133 -1.26 11.88 6.72
C CYS A 133 -0.46 11.64 5.43
N GLY A 134 -0.85 10.62 4.66
CA GLY A 134 -0.20 10.20 3.41
C GLY A 134 0.88 9.13 3.58
N SER A 135 1.26 8.74 4.80
CA SER A 135 2.24 7.68 5.10
C SER A 135 1.70 6.27 4.89
N ALA A 136 1.18 6.01 3.70
CA ALA A 136 0.73 4.69 3.29
C ALA A 136 1.06 4.42 1.83
N ALA A 137 1.15 3.14 1.48
CA ALA A 137 1.38 2.65 0.14
C ALA A 137 0.41 1.49 -0.17
N LEU A 138 0.13 1.26 -1.44
CA LEU A 138 -0.56 0.06 -1.91
C LEU A 138 0.23 -0.53 -3.09
N ILE A 139 0.42 -1.84 -3.00
CA ILE A 139 1.04 -2.67 -4.03
C ILE A 139 0.02 -3.70 -4.47
N HIS A 140 -0.36 -3.68 -5.74
CA HIS A 140 -1.06 -4.80 -6.35
C HIS A 140 -0.06 -5.82 -6.87
N VAL A 141 -0.25 -7.09 -6.53
CA VAL A 141 0.58 -8.20 -7.03
C VAL A 141 -0.24 -9.09 -7.96
N PRO A 142 0.40 -9.69 -8.99
CA PRO A 142 -0.26 -10.67 -9.83
C PRO A 142 -0.50 -11.98 -9.06
N PRO A 143 -1.42 -12.85 -9.52
CA PRO A 143 -1.62 -14.16 -8.91
C PRO A 143 -0.36 -15.02 -9.04
N LEU A 144 -0.22 -15.96 -8.10
CA LEU A 144 0.84 -16.97 -8.18
C LEU A 144 0.66 -17.82 -9.43
N SER A 145 1.78 -18.13 -10.08
CA SER A 145 1.81 -18.94 -11.29
C SER A 145 3.14 -19.69 -11.39
N LEU A 146 3.30 -20.49 -12.46
CA LEU A 146 4.59 -21.14 -12.75
C LEU A 146 5.73 -20.13 -12.96
N ARG A 147 5.43 -18.90 -13.38
CA ARG A 147 6.43 -17.84 -13.58
C ARG A 147 6.61 -16.96 -12.35
N VAL A 148 5.55 -16.80 -11.56
CA VAL A 148 5.53 -15.92 -10.38
C VAL A 148 5.30 -16.76 -9.12
N SER A 149 6.39 -17.12 -8.46
CA SER A 149 6.34 -17.87 -7.20
C SER A 149 6.14 -16.97 -5.99
N ALA A 150 5.66 -17.54 -4.87
CA ALA A 150 5.53 -16.80 -3.62
C ALA A 150 6.88 -16.27 -3.11
N SER A 151 7.96 -17.02 -3.30
CA SER A 151 9.32 -16.60 -2.95
C SER A 151 9.78 -15.40 -3.79
N LEU A 152 9.53 -15.43 -5.11
CA LEU A 152 9.82 -14.30 -5.99
C LEU A 152 9.04 -13.06 -5.56
N LEU A 153 7.73 -13.17 -5.31
CA LEU A 153 6.94 -12.04 -4.81
C LEU A 153 7.41 -11.55 -3.44
N GLY A 154 7.80 -12.46 -2.53
CA GLY A 154 8.35 -12.10 -1.23
C GLY A 154 9.60 -11.23 -1.35
N ARG A 155 10.56 -11.64 -2.20
CA ARG A 155 11.76 -10.86 -2.50
C ARG A 155 11.44 -9.55 -3.21
N ALA A 156 10.53 -9.57 -4.17
CA ALA A 156 10.10 -8.38 -4.90
C ALA A 156 9.52 -7.33 -3.94
N LEU A 157 8.60 -7.73 -3.07
CA LEU A 157 8.02 -6.88 -2.04
C LEU A 157 9.09 -6.33 -1.09
N GLN A 158 10.05 -7.14 -0.66
CA GLN A 158 11.16 -6.68 0.18
C GLN A 158 11.97 -5.55 -0.51
N ILE A 159 12.37 -5.76 -1.77
CA ILE A 159 13.11 -4.76 -2.56
C ILE A 159 12.30 -3.46 -2.70
N ILE A 160 11.02 -3.59 -3.06
CA ILE A 160 10.12 -2.45 -3.25
C ILE A 160 9.97 -1.67 -1.95
N ILE A 161 9.66 -2.34 -0.84
CA ILE A 161 9.40 -1.68 0.45
C ILE A 161 10.65 -0.99 0.97
N ARG A 162 11.83 -1.61 0.87
CA ARG A 162 13.09 -0.96 1.20
C ARG A 162 13.29 0.31 0.36
N LYS A 163 12.99 0.24 -0.94
CA LYS A 163 13.08 1.42 -1.80
C LYS A 163 12.08 2.51 -1.43
N MET A 164 10.87 2.15 -0.99
CA MET A 164 9.89 3.12 -0.49
C MET A 164 10.42 3.83 0.77
N LEU A 165 11.05 3.10 1.69
CA LEU A 165 11.63 3.65 2.91
C LEU A 165 12.76 4.64 2.63
N GLU A 166 13.68 4.31 1.71
CA GLU A 166 14.73 5.25 1.26
C GLU A 166 14.14 6.54 0.68
N GLU A 167 13.00 6.46 -0.03
CA GLU A 167 12.34 7.66 -0.58
C GLU A 167 11.61 8.46 0.51
N CYS A 168 11.06 7.81 1.54
CA CYS A 168 10.51 8.49 2.72
C CYS A 168 11.57 9.31 3.45
N GLU A 169 12.75 8.73 3.71
CA GLU A 169 13.85 9.40 4.41
C GLU A 169 14.30 10.67 3.66
N LYS A 170 14.50 10.57 2.34
CA LYS A 170 14.87 11.72 1.50
C LYS A 170 13.81 12.82 1.52
N ALA A 171 12.53 12.47 1.50
CA ALA A 171 11.44 13.45 1.55
C ALA A 171 11.41 14.21 2.88
N GLN A 172 11.72 13.53 3.99
CA GLN A 172 11.82 14.14 5.32
C GLN A 172 13.03 15.10 5.41
N GLU A 173 14.19 14.69 4.91
CA GLU A 173 15.39 15.55 4.85
C GLU A 173 15.18 16.82 4.01
N GLN A 174 14.50 16.69 2.87
CA GLN A 174 14.16 17.84 2.02
C GLN A 174 13.15 18.78 2.69
N SER A 175 12.20 18.25 3.45
CA SER A 175 11.23 19.06 4.20
C SER A 175 11.89 19.83 5.35
N LEU A 176 12.85 19.22 6.05
CA LEU A 176 13.63 19.85 7.13
C LEU A 176 14.58 20.94 6.64
N THR A 177 15.07 20.84 5.40
CA THR A 177 15.93 21.85 4.79
C THR A 177 15.15 23.04 4.23
N HIS A 178 13.91 22.85 3.75
CA HIS A 178 13.06 23.92 3.25
C HIS A 178 12.22 24.63 4.33
N GLY A 179 12.02 24.03 5.51
CA GLY A 179 11.32 24.64 6.64
C GLY A 179 12.17 25.59 7.52
N LYS A 180 13.42 25.89 7.13
CA LYS A 180 14.36 26.76 7.86
C LYS A 180 14.57 28.14 7.21
N LEU A 181 13.67 28.58 6.33
CA LEU A 181 13.69 29.91 5.70
C LEU A 181 12.52 30.78 6.16
#